data_AF-A0A951GZU6-F1
#
_entry.id   AF-A0A951GZU6-F1
#
_cell.length_a   1.000
_cell.length_b   1.000
_cell.length_c   1.000
_cell.angle_alpha   90.00
_cell.angle_beta   90.00
_cell.angle_gamma   90.00
#
_symmetry.space_group_name_H-M   'P 1'
#
loop_
_entity.id
_entity.type
_entity.pdbx_description
1 polymer ?
#
loop_
_entity_poly.entity_id
_entity_poly.type
_entity_poly.pdbx_seq_one_letter_code
_entity_poly.pdbx_strand_id
1 'polypeptide(L)'
;MRSRSAARAAALALSCTALCVLAAPGSASAAITSVLAGQTMSGNPIACATQSGGVRVCQGIDGGSPTADTRLKSFDGQPLALYVILPPAPAGSDGHYPL
;
A
#
# COMPACT_ATOMS: atom_id res chain seq x y z
N MET A 1 46.85 22.19 -29.54
CA MET A 1 46.06 22.25 -28.29
C MET A 1 44.55 22.09 -28.56
N ARG A 2 44.06 20.91 -28.98
CA ARG A 2 42.62 20.69 -29.30
C ARG A 2 41.99 19.38 -28.79
N SER A 3 42.74 18.51 -28.12
CA SER A 3 42.28 17.15 -27.76
C SER A 3 41.71 16.99 -26.35
N ARG A 4 41.76 18.02 -25.48
CA ARG A 4 41.31 17.90 -24.07
C ARG A 4 39.81 18.16 -23.85
N SER A 5 39.12 18.71 -24.84
CA SER A 5 37.70 19.12 -24.69
C SER A 5 36.71 17.97 -24.88
N ALA A 6 37.01 16.98 -25.74
CA ALA A 6 36.12 15.85 -26.00
C ALA A 6 36.02 14.86 -24.83
N ALA A 7 37.12 14.63 -24.12
CA ALA A 7 37.17 13.73 -22.96
C ALA A 7 36.32 14.23 -21.77
N ARG A 8 36.20 15.55 -21.62
CA ARG A 8 35.38 16.17 -20.56
C ARG A 8 33.88 16.08 -20.85
N ALA A 9 33.50 16.14 -22.13
CA ALA A 9 32.10 15.99 -22.54
C ALA A 9 31.58 14.56 -22.37
N ALA A 10 32.42 13.55 -22.64
CA ALA A 10 32.05 12.14 -22.46
C ALA A 10 31.87 11.74 -20.99
N ALA A 11 32.67 12.30 -20.09
CA ALA A 11 32.58 12.02 -18.65
C ALA A 11 31.30 12.59 -17.99
N LEU A 12 30.77 13.71 -18.51
CA LEU A 12 29.54 14.33 -18.00
C LEU A 12 28.26 13.60 -18.46
N ALA A 13 28.32 12.92 -19.61
CA ALA A 13 27.17 12.19 -20.15
C ALA A 13 26.91 10.87 -19.39
N LEU A 14 27.95 10.21 -18.88
CA LEU A 14 27.82 8.97 -18.10
C LEU A 14 27.26 9.20 -16.68
N SER A 15 27.44 10.39 -16.10
CA SER A 15 26.97 10.69 -14.75
C SER A 15 25.47 11.01 -14.69
N CYS A 16 24.86 11.48 -15.78
CA CYS A 16 23.41 11.75 -15.82
C CYS A 16 22.57 10.48 -15.94
N THR A 17 23.02 9.46 -16.66
CA THR A 17 22.27 8.20 -16.83
C THR A 17 22.23 7.35 -15.56
N ALA A 18 23.25 7.44 -14.70
CA ALA A 18 23.29 6.72 -13.43
C ALA A 18 22.31 7.29 -12.38
N LEU A 19 22.05 8.60 -12.41
CA LEU A 19 21.13 9.25 -11.47
C LEU A 19 19.64 8.96 -11.77
N CYS A 20 19.28 8.70 -13.03
CA CYS A 20 17.89 8.39 -13.40
C CYS A 20 17.43 7.01 -12.92
N VAL A 21 18.34 6.06 -12.68
CA VAL A 21 17.99 4.71 -12.20
C VAL A 21 17.67 4.70 -10.70
N LEU A 22 18.27 5.58 -9.90
CA LEU A 22 17.98 5.68 -8.46
C LEU A 22 16.74 6.51 -8.13
N ALA A 23 16.19 7.24 -9.10
CA ALA A 23 15.01 8.07 -8.94
C ALA A 23 13.69 7.38 -9.34
N ALA A 24 13.74 6.10 -9.75
CA ALA A 24 12.53 5.32 -9.94
C ALA A 24 11.88 5.10 -8.55
N PRO A 25 10.66 5.61 -8.29
CA PRO A 25 9.97 5.24 -7.07
C PRO A 25 9.77 3.72 -7.10
N GLY A 26 10.52 3.01 -6.26
CA GLY A 26 10.36 1.57 -6.11
C GLY A 26 8.95 1.32 -5.60
N SER A 27 8.08 0.76 -6.45
CA SER A 27 6.75 0.29 -6.06
C SER A 27 6.87 -0.98 -5.23
N ALA A 28 7.45 -0.89 -4.04
CA ALA A 28 7.39 -1.94 -3.04
C ALA A 28 6.05 -1.83 -2.30
N SER A 29 4.96 -2.19 -2.97
CA SER A 29 3.66 -2.35 -2.31
C SER A 29 3.61 -3.77 -1.74
N ALA A 30 3.59 -3.91 -0.42
CA ALA A 30 3.47 -5.21 0.25
C ALA A 30 2.02 -5.73 0.16
N ALA A 31 1.83 -7.04 0.32
CA ALA A 31 0.49 -7.60 0.43
C ALA A 31 -0.28 -6.93 1.59
N ILE A 32 -1.47 -6.41 1.30
CA ILE A 32 -2.39 -5.82 2.27
C ILE A 32 -2.87 -6.93 3.20
N THR A 33 -2.57 -6.77 4.48
CA THR A 33 -2.99 -7.65 5.58
C THR A 33 -4.02 -6.99 6.49
N SER A 34 -4.28 -5.69 6.32
CA SER A 34 -5.31 -4.95 7.02
C SER A 34 -5.71 -3.69 6.27
N VAL A 35 -6.92 -3.18 6.52
CA VAL A 35 -7.47 -2.00 5.84
C VAL A 35 -8.02 -0.97 6.83
N LEU A 36 -8.18 0.27 6.36
CA LEU A 36 -8.92 1.34 7.05
C LEU A 36 -8.39 1.68 8.46
N ALA A 37 -7.07 1.59 8.67
CA ALA A 37 -6.41 1.99 9.92
C ALA A 37 -6.80 3.43 10.32
N GLY A 38 -7.11 3.64 11.60
CA GLY A 38 -7.55 4.92 12.16
C GLY A 38 -9.00 5.32 11.87
N GLN A 39 -9.67 4.65 10.92
CA GLN A 39 -11.05 4.99 10.52
C GLN A 39 -12.13 4.19 11.27
N THR A 40 -11.73 3.17 12.03
CA THR A 40 -12.64 2.34 12.82
C THR A 40 -13.03 2.99 14.15
N MET A 41 -14.05 2.46 14.82
CA MET A 41 -14.50 2.92 16.14
C MET A 41 -13.34 2.94 17.15
N SER A 42 -12.58 1.85 17.23
CA SER A 42 -11.38 1.73 18.07
C SER A 42 -10.13 2.45 17.54
N GLY A 43 -10.09 2.78 16.25
CA GLY A 43 -8.89 3.23 15.55
C GLY A 43 -7.95 2.10 15.12
N ASN A 44 -8.18 0.87 15.59
CA ASN A 44 -7.43 -0.31 15.15
C ASN A 44 -7.77 -0.67 13.70
N PRO A 45 -6.81 -1.17 12.91
CA PRO A 45 -7.07 -1.57 11.53
C PRO A 45 -7.98 -2.80 11.47
N ILE A 46 -8.72 -2.94 10.37
CA ILE A 46 -9.52 -4.15 10.08
C ILE A 46 -8.58 -5.21 9.52
N ALA A 47 -8.30 -6.25 10.30
CA ALA A 47 -7.43 -7.35 9.87
C ALA A 47 -8.07 -8.17 8.74
N CYS A 48 -7.25 -8.58 7.77
CA CYS A 48 -7.64 -9.44 6.67
C CYS A 48 -7.23 -10.89 6.95
N ALA A 49 -8.14 -11.83 6.73
CA ALA A 49 -7.88 -13.26 6.80
C ALA A 49 -7.87 -13.87 5.39
N THR A 50 -6.89 -14.72 5.11
CA THR A 50 -6.85 -15.51 3.88
C THR A 50 -7.84 -16.66 3.98
N GLN A 51 -8.71 -16.78 2.98
CA GLN A 51 -9.72 -17.83 2.84
C GLN A 51 -9.23 -18.98 1.96
N SER A 52 -10.00 -20.07 1.91
CA SER A 52 -9.79 -21.14 0.94
C SER A 52 -9.83 -20.59 -0.49
N GLY A 53 -8.82 -20.88 -1.31
CA GLY A 53 -8.64 -20.27 -2.64
C GLY A 53 -7.75 -19.02 -2.66
N GLY A 54 -7.20 -18.60 -1.51
CA GLY A 54 -6.19 -17.54 -1.41
C GLY A 54 -6.76 -16.11 -1.36
N VAL A 55 -8.06 -15.94 -1.62
CA VAL A 55 -8.78 -14.66 -1.48
C VAL A 55 -8.65 -14.17 -0.04
N ARG A 56 -8.48 -12.86 0.15
CA ARG A 56 -8.38 -12.26 1.49
C ARG A 56 -9.63 -11.47 1.80
N VAL A 57 -10.11 -11.62 3.03
CA VAL A 57 -11.33 -10.99 3.52
C VAL A 57 -11.00 -10.17 4.75
N CYS A 58 -11.35 -8.89 4.74
CA CYS A 58 -11.23 -7.99 5.89
C CYS A 58 -12.64 -7.60 6.35
N GLN A 59 -13.00 -7.93 7.58
CA GLN A 59 -14.33 -7.69 8.13
C GLN A 59 -14.26 -6.85 9.39
N GLY A 60 -14.98 -5.71 9.39
CA GLY A 60 -15.19 -4.95 10.62
C GLY A 60 -16.13 -5.70 11.55
N ILE A 61 -15.67 -5.99 12.77
CA ILE A 61 -16.41 -6.76 13.78
C ILE A 61 -16.76 -5.88 14.98
N ASP A 62 -17.94 -6.16 15.55
CA ASP A 62 -18.28 -5.66 16.88
C ASP A 62 -17.46 -6.42 17.92
N GLY A 63 -16.56 -5.71 18.61
CA GLY A 63 -15.71 -6.28 19.65
C GLY A 63 -16.32 -6.25 21.05
N GLY A 64 -17.59 -5.85 21.19
CA GLY A 64 -18.30 -5.72 22.47
C GLY A 64 -17.78 -4.58 23.36
N SER A 65 -16.80 -3.81 22.89
CA SER A 65 -16.23 -2.65 23.58
C SER A 65 -15.66 -1.64 22.59
N PRO A 66 -15.58 -0.34 22.95
CA PRO A 66 -15.07 0.69 22.04
C PRO A 66 -13.64 0.46 21.56
N THR A 67 -12.80 -0.21 22.35
CA THR A 67 -11.39 -0.49 22.02
C THR A 67 -11.20 -1.73 21.15
N ALA A 68 -12.21 -2.61 21.07
CA ALA A 68 -12.19 -3.82 20.25
C ALA A 68 -13.10 -3.72 19.02
N ASP A 69 -13.99 -2.73 18.95
CA ASP A 69 -14.88 -2.50 17.81
C ASP A 69 -14.09 -1.98 16.60
N THR A 70 -14.06 -2.79 15.53
CA THR A 70 -13.35 -2.48 14.28
C THR A 70 -14.30 -2.09 13.16
N ARG A 71 -15.60 -1.91 13.45
CA ARG A 71 -16.55 -1.29 12.52
C ARG A 71 -16.14 0.14 12.20
N LEU A 72 -16.51 0.63 11.03
CA LEU A 72 -16.16 1.97 10.55
C LEU A 72 -16.90 3.05 11.35
N LYS A 73 -16.20 4.15 11.68
CA LYS A 73 -16.84 5.38 12.15
C LYS A 73 -17.71 5.97 11.04
N SER A 74 -18.92 6.37 11.42
CA SER A 74 -19.85 7.08 10.55
C SER A 74 -20.07 8.50 11.04
N PHE A 75 -20.59 9.35 10.14
CA PHE A 75 -20.94 10.74 10.46
C PHE A 75 -22.08 10.86 11.48
N ASP A 76 -22.97 9.85 11.55
CA ASP A 76 -24.12 9.80 12.44
C ASP A 76 -23.83 9.07 13.77
N GLY A 77 -22.58 8.63 13.96
CA GLY A 77 -22.15 7.91 15.16
C GLY A 77 -22.59 6.45 15.23
N GLN A 78 -23.30 5.92 14.22
CA GLN A 78 -23.63 4.50 14.13
C GLN A 78 -22.46 3.73 13.50
N PRO A 79 -21.93 2.66 14.12
CA PRO A 79 -20.84 1.90 13.52
C PRO A 79 -21.28 1.13 12.28
N LEU A 80 -20.54 1.22 11.16
CA LEU A 80 -20.80 0.42 9.96
C LEU A 80 -19.95 -0.84 9.92
N ALA A 81 -20.59 -1.99 9.80
CA ALA A 81 -19.89 -3.22 9.43
C ALA A 81 -19.50 -3.16 7.96
N LEU A 82 -18.19 -3.24 7.68
CA LEU A 82 -17.65 -3.32 6.33
C LEU A 82 -17.09 -4.70 6.06
N TYR A 83 -17.17 -5.09 4.79
CA TYR A 83 -16.62 -6.33 4.28
C TYR A 83 -15.83 -6.02 3.01
N VAL A 84 -14.51 -6.14 3.10
CA VAL A 84 -13.59 -5.88 1.98
C VAL A 84 -13.03 -7.21 1.51
N ILE A 85 -13.16 -7.49 0.21
CA ILE A 85 -12.58 -8.66 -0.43
C ILE A 85 -11.42 -8.17 -1.27
N LEU A 86 -10.23 -8.67 -0.97
CA LEU A 86 -9.05 -8.46 -1.77
C LEU A 86 -8.79 -9.73 -2.59
N PRO A 87 -8.28 -9.59 -3.83
CA PRO A 87 -7.85 -10.74 -4.61
C PRO A 87 -6.82 -11.58 -3.81
N PRO A 88 -6.58 -12.84 -4.19
CA PRO A 88 -5.41 -13.54 -3.71
C PRO A 88 -4.18 -12.68 -3.94
N ALA A 89 -3.33 -12.57 -2.92
CA ALA A 89 -2.06 -11.86 -3.10
C ALA A 89 -1.35 -12.51 -4.30
N PRO A 90 -1.08 -11.77 -5.39
CA PRO A 90 -0.27 -12.32 -6.46
C PRO A 90 1.14 -12.61 -5.91
N ALA A 91 2.02 -13.22 -6.70
CA ALA A 91 3.45 -13.28 -6.36
C ALA A 91 4.13 -11.87 -6.28
N GLY A 92 3.34 -10.80 -6.22
CA GLY A 92 3.73 -9.39 -6.22
C GLY A 92 2.75 -8.53 -5.43
N SER A 93 2.83 -7.21 -5.62
CA SER A 93 2.12 -6.21 -4.83
C SER A 93 0.60 -6.18 -5.07
N ASP A 94 -0.15 -5.76 -4.03
CA ASP A 94 -1.50 -5.24 -4.25
C ASP A 94 -1.36 -3.90 -4.98
N GLY A 95 -1.60 -3.92 -6.28
CA GLY A 95 -1.48 -2.74 -7.14
C GLY A 95 -2.44 -1.62 -6.74
N HIS A 96 -2.36 -0.49 -7.44
CA HIS A 96 -3.33 0.59 -7.30
C HIS A 96 -4.68 0.12 -7.86
N TYR A 97 -5.56 -0.36 -6.99
CA TYR A 97 -6.95 -0.60 -7.35
C TYR A 97 -7.65 0.76 -7.50
N PRO A 98 -8.24 1.08 -8.68
CA PRO A 98 -9.14 2.22 -8.78
C PRO A 98 -10.36 1.93 -7.90
N LEU A 99 -10.59 2.78 -6.91
CA LEU A 99 -11.80 2.79 -6.09
C LEU A 99 -12.93 3.48 -6.84
#